data_AF-A0A963S7W6-F1
#
_entry.id   AF-A0A963S7W6-F1
#
_cell.length_a   1.000
_cell.length_b   1.000
_cell.length_c   1.000
_cell.angle_alpha   90.00
_cell.angle_beta   90.00
_cell.angle_gamma   90.00
#
_symmetry.space_group_name_H-M   'P 1'
#
loop_
_entity.id
_entity.type
_entity.pdbx_description
1 polymer ?
#
loop_
_entity_poly.entity_id
_entity_poly.type
_entity_poly.pdbx_seq_one_letter_code
_entity_poly.pdbx_strand_id
1 'polypeptide(L)' 'MAEVVALVDYGAGNLHSVANALRAAGAKGVKVTSDPDAVRAADRVVLPGVGSFKACAEGLR' A
#
# COMPACT_ATOMS: atom_id res chain seq x y z
N MET A 1 13.46 -7.82 -13.65
CA MET A 1 12.13 -8.17 -13.11
C MET A 1 11.39 -6.86 -12.83
N ALA A 2 10.11 -6.77 -13.18
CA ALA A 2 9.34 -5.56 -12.87
C ALA A 2 9.06 -5.57 -11.37
N GLU A 3 9.61 -4.61 -10.63
CA GLU A 3 9.48 -4.52 -9.18
C GLU A 3 8.04 -4.13 -8.80
N VAL A 4 7.33 -5.03 -8.14
CA VAL A 4 5.95 -4.84 -7.69
C VAL A 4 5.94 -4.32 -6.25
N VAL A 5 5.33 -3.14 -6.07
CA VAL A 5 5.14 -2.52 -4.77
C VAL A 5 3.67 -2.67 -4.39
N ALA A 6 3.37 -3.50 -3.39
CA ALA A 6 2.03 -3.58 -2.83
C ALA A 6 1.78 -2.39 -1.91
N LEU A 7 0.80 -1.55 -2.26
CA LEU A 7 0.26 -0.53 -1.38
C LEU A 7 -0.98 -1.11 -0.69
N VAL A 8 -0.88 -1.37 0.61
CA VAL A 8 -1.94 -2.04 1.37
C VAL A 8 -3.14 -1.11 1.53
N ASP A 9 -4.27 -1.53 0.99
CA ASP A 9 -5.56 -0.89 1.20
C ASP A 9 -6.24 -1.49 2.42
N TYR A 10 -6.22 -0.75 3.52
CA TYR A 10 -6.95 -1.08 4.75
C TYR A 10 -8.13 -0.10 5.01
N GLY A 11 -8.58 0.61 3.97
CA GLY A 11 -9.59 1.67 4.08
C GLY A 11 -9.01 3.07 4.33
N ALA A 12 -7.73 3.29 4.01
CA ALA A 12 -7.08 4.59 4.19
C ALA A 12 -7.54 5.61 3.14
N GLY A 13 -7.88 6.82 3.56
CA GLY A 13 -8.31 7.90 2.65
C GLY A 13 -7.20 8.48 1.76
N ASN A 14 -5.92 8.12 1.97
CA ASN A 14 -4.78 8.74 1.28
C ASN A 14 -4.10 7.86 0.21
N LEU A 15 -4.70 6.72 -0.17
CA LEU A 15 -4.09 5.75 -1.07
C LEU A 15 -3.66 6.37 -2.41
N HIS A 16 -4.47 7.26 -2.97
CA HIS A 16 -4.15 7.96 -4.21
C HIS A 16 -2.89 8.84 -4.09
N SER A 17 -2.77 9.59 -3.00
CA SER A 17 -1.60 10.44 -2.74
C SER A 17 -0.34 9.60 -2.56
N VAL A 18 -0.43 8.49 -1.81
CA VAL A 18 0.70 7.59 -1.59
C VAL A 18 1.11 6.88 -2.88
N ALA A 19 0.15 6.38 -3.66
CA ALA A 19 0.43 5.76 -4.96
C ALA A 19 1.11 6.74 -5.93
N ASN A 20 0.67 8.00 -5.95
CA ASN A 20 1.31 9.04 -6.77
C ASN A 20 2.73 9.37 -6.26
N ALA A 21 2.94 9.46 -4.95
CA ALA A 21 4.27 9.66 -4.38
C ALA A 21 5.23 8.51 -4.72
N LEU A 22 4.76 7.26 -4.65
CA LEU A 22 5.54 6.08 -5.03
C LEU A 22 5.91 6.11 -6.52
N ARG A 23 4.96 6.45 -7.40
CA ARG A 23 5.23 6.62 -8.83
C ARG A 23 6.23 7.74 -9.10
N ALA A 24 6.09 8.88 -8.42
CA ALA A 24 7.02 10.00 -8.53
C ALA A 24 8.44 9.65 -8.03
N ALA A 25 8.54 8.78 -7.03
CA ALA A 25 9.80 8.23 -6.54
C ALA A 25 10.42 7.16 -7.48
N GLY A 26 9.74 6.82 -8.58
CA GLY A 26 10.23 5.89 -9.60
C GLY A 26 9.66 4.47 -9.53
N ALA A 27 8.70 4.20 -8.63
CA ALA A 27 8.06 2.89 -8.58
C ALA A 27 7.15 2.67 -9.80
N LYS A 28 7.49 1.70 -10.64
CA LYS A 28 6.75 1.39 -11.88
C LYS A 28 5.64 0.35 -11.69
N GLY A 29 5.69 -0.44 -10.62
CA GLY A 29 4.76 -1.54 -10.34
C GLY A 29 3.90 -1.35 -9.08
N VAL A 30 3.36 -0.16 -8.83
CA VAL A 30 2.52 0.09 -7.65
C VAL A 30 1.15 -0.57 -7.81
N LYS A 31 0.87 -1.57 -6.97
CA LYS A 31 -0.41 -2.28 -6.91
C LYS A 31 -1.11 -1.97 -5.58
N VAL A 32 -2.22 -1.25 -5.64
CA VAL A 32 -3.08 -1.02 -4.47
C VAL A 32 -3.93 -2.26 -4.22
N THR A 33 -3.86 -2.84 -3.02
CA THR A 33 -4.54 -4.10 -2.74
C THR A 33 -4.81 -4.32 -1.25
N SER A 34 -5.95 -4.92 -0.94
CA SER A 34 -6.31 -5.44 0.37
C SER A 34 -6.15 -6.97 0.47
N ASP A 35 -5.70 -7.61 -0.61
CA ASP A 35 -5.55 -9.06 -0.71
C ASP A 35 -4.22 -9.51 -0.06
N PRO A 36 -4.25 -10.33 1.00
CA PRO A 36 -3.05 -10.83 1.67
C PRO A 36 -2.11 -11.59 0.73
N ASP A 37 -2.63 -12.32 -0.26
CA ASP A 37 -1.80 -13.11 -1.17
C ASP A 37 -1.07 -12.21 -2.17
N ALA A 38 -1.74 -11.15 -2.65
CA ALA A 38 -1.10 -10.11 -3.45
C ALA A 38 0.00 -9.35 -2.70
N VAL A 39 -0.17 -9.13 -1.38
CA VAL A 39 0.86 -8.54 -0.51
C VAL A 39 2.05 -9.48 -0.33
N ARG A 40 1.79 -10.78 -0.10
CA ARG A 40 2.87 -11.79 0.04
C ARG A 40 3.68 -11.97 -1.24
N ALA A 41 3.06 -11.81 -2.41
CA ALA A 41 3.71 -11.98 -3.70
C ALA A 41 4.49 -10.73 -4.18
N ALA A 42 4.39 -9.59 -3.46
CA ALA A 42 5.05 -8.35 -3.87
C ALA A 42 6.52 -8.31 -3.46
N ASP A 43 7.35 -7.65 -4.27
CA ASP A 43 8.77 -7.43 -3.97
C ASP A 43 8.96 -6.44 -2.81
N ARG A 44 8.04 -5.47 -2.69
CA ARG A 44 8.00 -4.51 -1.58
C ARG A 44 6.58 -4.26 -1.13
N VAL A 45 6.43 -3.97 0.16
CA VAL A 45 5.13 -3.66 0.78
C VAL A 45 5.18 -2.27 1.40
N VAL A 46 4.15 -1.48 1.14
CA VAL A 46 3.91 -0.17 1.74
C VAL A 46 2.58 -0.24 2.46
N LEU A 47 2.62 -0.08 3.78
CA LEU A 47 1.43 0.09 4.60
C LEU A 47 1.21 1.60 4.80
N PRO A 48 0.21 2.21 4.14
CA PRO A 48 -0.08 3.62 4.34
C PRO A 48 -0.61 3.88 5.75
N GLY A 49 -0.57 5.13 6.19
CA GLY A 49 -1.08 5.53 7.51
C GLY A 49 -1.67 6.93 7.44
N VAL A 50 -2.91 7.08 7.91
CA VAL A 50 -3.54 8.38 8.19
C VAL A 50 -4.31 8.34 9.50
N GLY A 51 -4.23 9.41 10.28
CA GLY A 51 -4.97 9.55 11.53
C GLY A 51 -4.41 8.68 12.67
N SER A 52 -5.29 8.10 13.48
CA SER A 52 -4.89 7.35 14.69
C SER A 52 -4.36 5.96 14.37
N PHE A 53 -3.34 5.52 15.12
CA PHE A 53 -2.81 4.15 15.03
C PHE A 53 -3.89 3.07 15.26
N LYS A 54 -4.90 3.37 16.09
CA LYS A 54 -6.04 2.49 16.34
C LYS A 54 -6.82 2.16 15.07
N ALA A 55 -7.11 3.15 14.23
CA ALA A 55 -7.83 2.95 12.97
C ALA A 55 -7.01 2.11 11.97
N CYS A 56 -5.69 2.27 11.96
CA CYS A 56 -4.79 1.41 11.19
C CYS A 56 -4.83 -0.05 11.68
N ALA A 57 -4.72 -0.27 12.99
CA ALA A 57 -4.77 -1.61 13.56
C ALA A 57 -6.12 -2.32 13.37
N GLU A 58 -7.24 -1.57 13.39
CA GLU A 58 -8.58 -2.14 13.14
C GLU A 58 -8.77 -2.56 11.68
N GLY A 59 -8.23 -1.82 10.70
CA GLY A 59 -8.30 -2.20 9.28
C GLY A 59 -7.37 -3.34 8.85
N LEU A 60 -6.45 -3.76 9.73
CA LEU A 60 -5.51 -4.86 9.52
C LEU A 60 -5.89 -6.16 10.25
N ARG A 61 -7.02 -6.16 10.97
CA ARG A 61 -7.61 -7.36 11.58
C ARG A 61 -8.44 -8.14 10.58
#